data_AF-A0A914YEQ2-F1
#
_entry.id   AF-A0A914YEQ2-F1
#
_cell.length_a   1.000
_cell.length_b   1.000
_cell.length_c   1.000
_cell.angle_alpha   90.00
_cell.angle_beta   90.00
_cell.angle_gamma   90.00
#
_symmetry.space_group_name_H-M   'P 1'
#
loop_
_entity.id
_entity.type
_entity.pdbx_description
1 polymer ?
#
loop_
_entity_poly.entity_id
_entity_poly.type
_entity_poly.pdbx_seq_one_letter_code
_entity_poly.pdbx_strand_id
1 'polypeptide(L)'
;MKLKGTCVMLAFLPCTFEAFTVGLLSMLFFKISFSFGLLLGFVLATVTTAVTVPAMLELQKKNLGTDQGISTLINAAASIDDVYAITWFSLILSSITSGSGENGDSTSPIWTIALAPIEVLAGIVLGCILGGILWICPSSELSNIKIRRMSLLLSFSSAALFGMDYLGYETVGPFAVLVLSFIAALRWNKQQQNSKTLMEEEILENEWKYFGLPILFCLIGYQLDLNQLIET
;
A
#
# COMPACT_ATOMS: atom_id res chain seq x y z
N MET A 1 24.35 5.71 8.64
CA MET A 1 24.09 6.10 7.23
C MET A 1 23.96 4.93 6.24
N LYS A 2 24.30 3.67 6.61
CA LYS A 2 24.18 2.48 5.74
C LYS A 2 22.74 1.94 5.52
N LEU A 3 21.76 2.32 6.36
CA LEU A 3 20.39 1.76 6.31
C LEU A 3 19.55 2.21 5.11
N LYS A 4 19.79 3.40 4.53
CA LYS A 4 18.93 3.94 3.46
C LYS A 4 19.02 3.12 2.16
N GLY A 5 20.23 2.72 1.77
CA GLY A 5 20.44 1.90 0.58
C GLY A 5 19.94 0.47 0.77
N THR A 6 20.15 -0.11 1.96
CA THR A 6 19.68 -1.46 2.30
C THR A 6 18.15 -1.54 2.28
N CYS A 7 17.43 -0.52 2.76
CA CYS A 7 15.97 -0.48 2.72
C CYS A 7 15.42 -0.57 1.29
N VAL A 8 15.98 0.26 0.38
CA VAL A 8 15.62 0.28 -1.03
C VAL A 8 15.93 -1.07 -1.68
N MET A 9 17.13 -1.61 -1.47
CA MET A 9 17.47 -2.92 -2.03
C MET A 9 16.56 -4.03 -1.48
N LEU A 10 16.20 -4.00 -0.20
CA LEU A 10 15.32 -4.98 0.41
C LEU A 10 13.88 -4.91 -0.12
N ALA A 11 13.40 -3.73 -0.51
CA ALA A 11 12.08 -3.57 -1.10
C ALA A 11 12.04 -4.02 -2.57
N PHE A 12 12.95 -3.51 -3.41
CA PHE A 12 12.83 -3.70 -4.87
C PHE A 12 13.35 -5.04 -5.39
N LEU A 13 14.50 -5.50 -4.88
CA LEU A 13 15.16 -6.68 -5.45
C LEU A 13 14.37 -7.97 -5.19
N PRO A 14 14.04 -8.33 -3.93
CA PRO A 14 13.29 -9.54 -3.64
C PRO A 14 11.96 -9.59 -4.41
N CYS A 15 11.18 -8.51 -4.33
CA CYS A 15 9.88 -8.42 -4.99
C CYS A 15 9.97 -8.60 -6.51
N THR A 16 10.94 -7.96 -7.18
CA THR A 16 11.12 -8.12 -8.63
C THR A 16 11.51 -9.54 -9.00
N PHE A 17 12.43 -10.16 -8.24
CA PHE A 17 12.86 -11.53 -8.50
C PHE A 17 11.76 -12.55 -8.22
N GLU A 18 11.01 -12.38 -7.14
CA GLU A 18 9.86 -13.22 -6.78
C GLU A 18 8.75 -13.11 -7.83
N ALA A 19 8.35 -11.88 -8.19
CA ALA A 19 7.32 -11.65 -9.20
C ALA A 19 7.70 -12.21 -10.57
N PHE A 20 8.96 -12.03 -11.00
CA PHE A 20 9.45 -12.57 -12.27
C PHE A 20 9.54 -14.11 -12.25
N THR A 21 10.00 -14.68 -11.14
CA THR A 21 10.08 -16.14 -10.97
C THR A 21 8.68 -16.75 -11.00
N VAL A 22 7.73 -16.18 -10.26
CA VAL A 22 6.33 -16.60 -10.30
C VAL A 22 5.76 -16.44 -11.71
N GLY A 23 5.98 -15.31 -12.39
CA GLY A 23 5.49 -15.13 -13.75
C GLY A 23 6.02 -16.17 -14.74
N LEU A 24 7.30 -16.54 -14.62
CA LEU A 24 7.92 -17.57 -15.45
C LEU A 24 7.38 -18.97 -15.11
N LEU A 25 7.26 -19.31 -13.83
CA LEU A 25 6.67 -20.57 -13.39
C LEU A 25 5.20 -20.68 -13.80
N SER A 26 4.43 -19.59 -13.70
CA SER A 26 3.03 -19.59 -14.08
C SER A 26 2.83 -19.82 -15.57
N MET A 27 3.73 -19.28 -16.41
CA MET A 27 3.74 -19.59 -17.85
C MET A 27 4.01 -21.08 -18.11
N LEU A 28 4.94 -21.69 -17.36
CA LEU A 28 5.30 -23.10 -17.53
C LEU A 28 4.20 -24.06 -17.03
N PHE A 29 3.60 -23.78 -15.87
CA PHE A 29 2.62 -24.66 -15.23
C PHE A 29 1.19 -24.43 -15.73
N PHE A 30 0.74 -23.17 -15.78
CA PHE A 30 -0.65 -22.82 -16.11
C PHE A 30 -0.86 -22.47 -17.58
N LYS A 31 0.21 -22.43 -18.40
CA LYS A 31 0.18 -22.09 -19.83
C LYS A 31 -0.52 -20.76 -20.14
N ILE A 32 -0.51 -19.83 -19.20
CA ILE A 32 -1.02 -18.46 -19.37
C ILE A 32 0.05 -17.55 -19.99
N SER A 33 -0.39 -16.43 -20.57
CA SER A 33 0.54 -15.42 -21.11
C SER A 33 1.44 -14.87 -20.00
N PHE A 34 2.68 -14.53 -20.36
CA PHE A 34 3.66 -13.98 -19.43
C PHE A 34 3.14 -12.75 -18.69
N SER A 35 2.39 -11.87 -19.35
CA SER A 35 1.80 -10.67 -18.70
C SER A 35 0.80 -11.02 -17.59
N PHE A 36 -0.04 -12.05 -17.79
CA PHE A 36 -0.96 -12.54 -16.75
C PHE A 36 -0.21 -13.26 -15.62
N GLY A 37 0.84 -14.02 -15.96
CA GLY A 37 1.72 -14.62 -14.96
C GLY A 37 2.44 -13.56 -14.11
N LEU A 38 2.85 -12.45 -14.71
CA LEU A 38 3.55 -11.38 -14.03
C LEU A 38 2.60 -10.52 -13.16
N LEU A 39 1.34 -10.36 -13.57
CA LEU A 39 0.26 -9.86 -12.71
C LEU A 39 0.12 -10.71 -11.45
N LEU A 40 -0.01 -12.04 -11.62
CA LEU A 40 -0.08 -12.98 -10.50
C LEU A 40 1.19 -12.92 -9.64
N GLY A 41 2.34 -12.75 -10.27
CA GLY A 41 3.63 -12.58 -9.61
C GLY A 41 3.66 -11.40 -8.66
N PHE A 42 3.23 -10.21 -9.09
CA PHE A 42 3.20 -9.04 -8.21
C PHE A 42 2.18 -9.16 -7.08
N VAL A 43 1.03 -9.79 -7.33
CA VAL A 43 0.04 -10.07 -6.25
C VAL A 43 0.62 -10.99 -5.18
N LEU A 44 1.41 -11.99 -5.58
CA LEU A 44 1.99 -12.97 -4.64
C LEU A 44 3.30 -12.49 -3.99
N ALA A 45 4.10 -11.69 -4.69
CA ALA A 45 5.39 -11.20 -4.20
C ALA A 45 5.26 -10.04 -3.19
N THR A 46 4.12 -9.35 -3.18
CA THR A 46 3.88 -8.25 -2.25
C THR A 46 3.87 -8.75 -0.81
N VAL A 47 4.63 -8.11 0.06
CA VAL A 47 4.66 -8.45 1.49
C VAL A 47 3.34 -8.05 2.15
N THR A 48 2.67 -8.99 2.83
CA THR A 48 1.43 -8.68 3.57
C THR A 48 1.70 -7.80 4.80
N THR A 49 1.61 -6.47 4.65
CA THR A 49 1.76 -5.51 5.75
C THR A 49 0.73 -5.70 6.85
N ALA A 50 -0.45 -6.23 6.53
CA ALA A 50 -1.52 -6.58 7.47
C ALA A 50 -1.11 -7.54 8.60
N VAL A 51 -0.12 -8.40 8.35
CA VAL A 51 0.37 -9.41 9.32
C VAL A 51 1.77 -9.03 9.82
N THR A 52 2.60 -8.49 8.92
CA THR A 52 3.98 -8.15 9.23
C THR A 52 4.08 -6.95 10.18
N VAL A 53 3.26 -5.90 10.01
CA VAL A 53 3.34 -4.69 10.84
C VAL A 53 3.02 -4.99 12.33
N PRO A 54 1.90 -5.67 12.68
CA PRO A 54 1.63 -6.03 14.08
C PRO A 54 2.73 -6.90 14.70
N ALA A 55 3.26 -7.86 13.94
CA ALA A 55 4.35 -8.72 14.42
C ALA A 55 5.63 -7.91 14.71
N MET A 56 5.96 -6.95 13.83
CA MET A 56 7.11 -6.05 13.99
C MET A 56 6.93 -5.08 15.17
N LEU A 57 5.71 -4.64 15.45
CA LEU A 57 5.38 -3.84 16.63
C LEU A 57 5.49 -4.66 17.92
N GLU A 58 5.05 -5.91 17.91
CA GLU A 58 5.20 -6.80 19.06
C GLU A 58 6.67 -7.06 19.40
N LEU A 59 7.53 -7.24 18.38
CA LEU A 59 8.98 -7.39 18.56
C LEU A 59 9.61 -6.14 19.17
N GLN A 60 9.18 -4.94 18.74
CA GLN A 60 9.61 -3.68 19.36
C GLN A 60 9.20 -3.59 20.82
N LYS A 61 7.96 -3.97 21.17
CA LYS A 61 7.47 -3.99 22.56
C LYS A 61 8.27 -4.96 23.43
N LYS A 62 8.77 -6.06 22.86
CA LYS A 62 9.66 -7.03 23.54
C LYS A 62 11.14 -6.63 23.56
N ASN A 63 11.50 -5.45 23.04
CA ASN A 63 12.89 -4.97 22.87
C ASN A 63 13.79 -5.93 22.09
N LEU A 64 13.22 -6.74 21.19
CA LEU A 64 13.97 -7.69 20.37
C LEU A 64 14.38 -7.02 19.06
N GLY A 65 15.69 -6.78 18.88
CA GLY A 65 16.22 -6.18 17.64
C GLY A 65 15.95 -4.69 17.47
N THR A 66 15.43 -4.02 18.52
CA THR A 66 15.17 -2.57 18.52
C THR A 66 16.45 -1.76 18.40
N ASP A 67 17.56 -2.21 19.01
CA ASP A 67 18.87 -1.53 18.94
C ASP A 67 19.45 -1.47 17.53
N GLN A 68 19.05 -2.40 16.66
CA GLN A 68 19.48 -2.46 15.26
C GLN A 68 18.47 -1.79 14.31
N GLY A 69 17.33 -1.31 14.83
CA GLY A 69 16.28 -0.66 14.03
C GLY A 69 15.61 -1.59 13.01
N ILE A 70 15.65 -2.92 13.23
CA ILE A 70 15.19 -3.93 12.26
C ILE A 70 13.70 -3.79 11.97
N SER A 71 12.87 -3.64 12.99
CA SER A 71 11.42 -3.48 12.84
C SER A 71 11.05 -2.22 12.04
N THR A 72 11.71 -1.08 12.30
CA THR A 72 11.52 0.15 11.53
C THR A 72 12.00 -0.01 10.08
N LEU A 73 13.12 -0.71 9.86
CA LEU A 73 13.63 -0.99 8.52
C LEU A 73 12.67 -1.86 7.71
N ILE A 74 12.16 -2.94 8.31
CA ILE A 74 11.24 -3.88 7.66
C ILE A 74 9.90 -3.19 7.36
N ASN A 75 9.32 -2.46 8.31
CA ASN A 75 8.07 -1.74 8.06
C ASN A 75 8.23 -0.71 6.94
N ALA A 76 9.35 0.02 6.90
CA ALA A 76 9.63 0.97 5.82
C ALA A 76 9.84 0.26 4.47
N ALA A 77 10.56 -0.86 4.45
CA ALA A 77 10.78 -1.64 3.24
C ALA A 77 9.47 -2.24 2.70
N ALA A 78 8.62 -2.79 3.58
CA ALA A 78 7.32 -3.36 3.22
C ALA A 78 6.37 -2.28 2.66
N SER A 79 6.35 -1.07 3.21
CA SER A 79 5.55 0.01 2.61
C SER A 79 6.03 0.44 1.22
N ILE A 80 7.34 0.44 0.97
CA ILE A 80 7.88 0.74 -0.37
C ILE A 80 7.59 -0.40 -1.33
N ASP A 81 7.65 -1.64 -0.85
CA ASP A 81 7.29 -2.84 -1.60
C ASP A 81 5.83 -2.82 -2.07
N ASP A 82 4.88 -2.53 -1.18
CA ASP A 82 3.45 -2.41 -1.49
C ASP A 82 3.21 -1.38 -2.61
N VAL A 83 3.86 -0.21 -2.52
CA VAL A 83 3.79 0.87 -3.53
C VAL A 83 4.37 0.40 -4.87
N TYR A 84 5.50 -0.29 -4.83
CA TYR A 84 6.16 -0.78 -6.03
C TYR A 84 5.31 -1.83 -6.75
N ALA A 85 4.79 -2.80 -5.99
CA ALA A 85 3.99 -3.89 -6.53
C ALA A 85 2.66 -3.40 -7.09
N ILE A 86 1.94 -2.50 -6.40
CA ILE A 86 0.69 -1.93 -6.94
C ILE A 86 0.93 -1.11 -8.21
N THR A 87 2.03 -0.35 -8.29
CA THR A 87 2.39 0.41 -9.50
C THR A 87 2.54 -0.52 -10.70
N TRP A 88 3.32 -1.59 -10.53
CA TRP A 88 3.54 -2.55 -11.61
C TRP A 88 2.29 -3.35 -11.95
N PHE A 89 1.54 -3.80 -10.95
CA PHE A 89 0.27 -4.48 -11.14
C PHE A 89 -0.67 -3.66 -12.02
N SER A 90 -0.90 -2.39 -11.68
CA SER A 90 -1.76 -1.48 -12.45
C SER A 90 -1.22 -1.21 -13.85
N LEU A 91 0.10 -1.05 -14.00
CA LEU A 91 0.76 -0.89 -15.31
C LEU A 91 0.49 -2.08 -16.23
N ILE A 92 0.68 -3.30 -15.72
CA ILE A 92 0.50 -4.52 -16.51
C ILE A 92 -0.98 -4.72 -16.82
N LEU A 93 -1.86 -4.55 -15.83
CA LEU A 93 -3.30 -4.66 -16.02
C LEU A 93 -3.79 -3.68 -17.11
N SER A 94 -3.38 -2.42 -17.01
CA SER A 94 -3.72 -1.40 -17.99
C SER A 94 -3.16 -1.73 -19.38
N SER A 95 -1.94 -2.29 -19.47
CA SER A 95 -1.37 -2.73 -20.75
C SER A 95 -2.14 -3.87 -21.41
N ILE A 96 -2.73 -4.78 -20.62
CA ILE A 96 -3.56 -5.89 -21.12
C ILE A 96 -4.93 -5.35 -21.55
N THR A 97 -5.56 -4.53 -20.70
CA THR A 97 -6.93 -4.03 -20.93
C THR A 97 -6.98 -2.94 -22.01
N SER A 98 -5.91 -2.18 -22.22
CA SER A 98 -5.81 -1.19 -23.31
C SER A 98 -5.86 -1.83 -24.71
N GLY A 99 -5.62 -3.14 -24.82
CA GLY A 99 -5.82 -3.91 -26.05
C GLY A 99 -7.26 -4.39 -26.28
N SER A 100 -8.14 -4.25 -25.28
CA SER A 100 -9.47 -4.86 -25.22
C SER A 100 -10.58 -3.89 -24.77
N GLY A 101 -10.41 -2.58 -25.00
CA GLY A 101 -11.36 -1.57 -24.58
C GLY A 101 -12.57 -1.41 -25.53
N GLU A 102 -13.78 -1.61 -24.98
CA GLU A 102 -15.09 -1.23 -25.57
C GLU A 102 -15.28 0.29 -25.73
N ASN A 103 -14.41 1.12 -25.14
CA ASN A 103 -14.40 2.56 -25.35
C ASN A 103 -13.36 2.88 -26.43
N GLY A 104 -13.84 3.18 -27.64
CA GLY A 104 -13.08 3.34 -28.88
C GLY A 104 -12.03 4.45 -28.96
N ASP A 105 -11.36 4.82 -27.87
CA ASP A 105 -10.13 5.57 -27.93
C ASP A 105 -8.97 4.59 -28.08
N SER A 106 -8.51 4.46 -29.33
CA SER A 106 -7.26 3.81 -29.70
C SER A 106 -6.08 4.59 -29.12
N THR A 107 -5.94 4.60 -27.79
CA THR A 107 -4.76 5.13 -27.14
C THR A 107 -3.63 4.15 -27.40
N SER A 108 -2.62 4.62 -28.12
CA SER A 108 -1.41 3.84 -28.37
C SER A 108 -0.89 3.29 -27.03
N PRO A 109 -0.37 2.05 -26.96
CA PRO A 109 0.14 1.46 -25.72
C PRO A 109 1.22 2.32 -25.04
N ILE A 110 1.88 3.18 -25.81
CA ILE A 110 2.86 4.18 -25.38
C ILE A 110 2.22 5.26 -24.48
N TRP A 111 0.98 5.64 -24.74
CA TRP A 111 0.25 6.66 -23.96
C TRP A 111 -0.13 6.14 -22.58
N THR A 112 -0.61 4.89 -22.49
CA THR A 112 -0.93 4.23 -21.22
C THR A 112 0.29 4.11 -20.30
N ILE A 113 1.43 3.74 -20.87
CA ILE A 113 2.71 3.65 -20.14
C ILE A 113 3.24 5.02 -19.72
N ALA A 114 2.98 6.07 -20.51
CA ALA A 114 3.33 7.44 -20.15
C ALA A 114 2.40 8.04 -19.07
N LEU A 115 1.15 7.56 -18.97
CA LEU A 115 0.17 8.05 -18.01
C LEU A 115 0.45 7.55 -16.59
N ALA A 116 0.92 6.31 -16.44
CA ALA A 116 1.23 5.72 -15.14
C ALA A 116 2.20 6.54 -14.25
N PRO A 117 3.37 7.03 -14.73
CA PRO A 117 4.21 7.90 -13.90
C PRO A 117 3.54 9.25 -13.61
N ILE A 118 2.66 9.74 -14.48
CA ILE A 118 1.83 10.93 -14.23
C ILE A 118 0.87 10.67 -13.07
N GLU A 119 0.21 9.51 -13.03
CA GLU A 119 -0.73 9.13 -11.98
C GLU A 119 -0.04 8.97 -10.62
N VAL A 120 1.12 8.32 -10.60
CA VAL A 120 1.96 8.24 -9.39
C VAL A 120 2.33 9.64 -8.91
N LEU A 121 2.77 10.53 -9.82
CA LEU A 121 3.13 11.91 -9.46
C LEU A 121 1.90 12.70 -8.95
N ALA A 122 0.75 12.54 -9.59
CA ALA A 122 -0.50 13.17 -9.18
C ALA A 122 -0.92 12.69 -7.77
N GLY A 123 -0.80 11.39 -7.49
CA GLY A 123 -1.06 10.83 -6.17
C GLY A 123 -0.12 11.39 -5.12
N ILE A 124 1.18 11.50 -5.41
CA ILE A 124 2.16 12.13 -4.52
C ILE A 124 1.79 13.58 -4.23
N VAL A 125 1.48 14.37 -5.26
CA VAL A 125 1.10 15.79 -5.10
C VAL A 125 -0.16 15.92 -4.25
N LEU A 126 -1.19 15.13 -4.55
CA LEU A 126 -2.46 15.15 -3.82
C LEU A 126 -2.26 14.74 -2.36
N GLY A 127 -1.51 13.67 -2.11
CA GLY A 127 -1.14 13.23 -0.76
C GLY A 127 -0.34 14.29 0.01
N CYS A 128 0.55 15.02 -0.67
CA CYS A 128 1.29 16.14 -0.07
C CYS A 128 0.39 17.29 0.36
N ILE A 129 -0.58 17.65 -0.47
CA ILE A 129 -1.56 18.70 -0.17
C ILE A 129 -2.43 18.28 1.01
N LEU A 130 -3.05 17.10 0.95
CA LEU A 130 -3.92 16.60 2.02
C LEU A 130 -3.16 16.39 3.34
N GLY A 131 -1.94 15.85 3.28
CA GLY A 131 -1.07 15.67 4.45
C GLY A 131 -0.63 16.99 5.06
N GLY A 132 -0.33 17.98 4.23
CA GLY A 132 -0.09 19.35 4.66
C GLY A 132 -1.32 19.96 5.35
N ILE A 133 -2.54 19.69 4.88
CA ILE A 133 -3.76 20.16 5.56
C ILE A 133 -3.91 19.51 6.95
N LEU A 134 -3.64 18.21 7.07
CA LEU A 134 -3.64 17.46 8.33
C LEU A 134 -2.60 17.98 9.34
N TRP A 135 -1.58 18.69 8.88
CA TRP A 135 -0.64 19.35 9.78
C TRP A 135 -1.27 20.56 10.48
N ILE A 136 -2.11 21.33 9.79
CA ILE A 136 -2.77 22.51 10.36
C ILE A 136 -3.99 22.10 11.21
N CYS A 137 -4.68 21.02 10.84
CA CYS A 137 -5.87 20.53 11.54
C CYS A 137 -5.54 19.20 12.26
N PRO A 138 -5.36 19.15 13.60
CA PRO A 138 -6.25 19.74 14.61
C PRO A 138 -5.58 20.81 15.49
N SER A 139 -6.33 21.84 15.89
CA SER A 139 -5.92 22.82 16.90
C SER A 139 -5.47 22.12 18.20
N SER A 140 -4.27 22.49 18.67
CA SER A 140 -3.57 21.92 19.84
C SER A 140 -4.31 22.08 21.18
N GLU A 141 -5.41 22.84 21.22
CA GLU A 141 -6.11 23.23 22.45
C GLU A 141 -7.37 22.41 22.77
N LEU A 142 -7.75 21.44 21.92
CA LEU A 142 -8.98 20.67 22.15
C LEU A 142 -8.76 19.40 22.99
N SER A 143 -9.75 19.04 23.79
CA SER A 143 -9.83 17.70 24.40
C SER A 143 -9.98 16.61 23.31
N ASN A 144 -9.40 15.43 23.54
CA ASN A 144 -9.44 14.27 22.63
C ASN A 144 -8.74 14.44 21.25
N ILE A 145 -7.59 15.13 21.21
CA ILE A 145 -6.76 15.30 20.01
C ILE A 145 -6.50 13.98 19.26
N LYS A 146 -6.32 12.88 20.00
CA LYS A 146 -5.97 11.55 19.46
C LYS A 146 -7.03 10.96 18.53
N ILE A 147 -8.28 10.86 19.02
CA ILE A 147 -9.41 10.31 18.25
C ILE A 147 -9.69 11.18 17.04
N ARG A 148 -9.56 12.51 17.18
CA ARG A 148 -9.80 13.45 16.09
C ARG A 148 -8.74 13.39 14.99
N ARG A 149 -7.47 13.17 15.34
CA ARG A 149 -6.41 12.91 14.35
C ARG A 149 -6.69 11.65 13.57
N MET A 150 -7.04 10.56 14.26
CA MET A 150 -7.39 9.28 13.63
C MET A 150 -8.63 9.42 12.73
N SER A 151 -9.70 10.06 13.20
CA SER A 151 -10.90 10.26 12.39
C SER A 151 -10.63 11.13 11.16
N LEU A 152 -9.79 12.17 11.29
CA LEU A 152 -9.40 13.01 10.15
C LEU A 152 -8.57 12.22 9.14
N LEU A 153 -7.60 11.43 9.61
CA LEU A 153 -6.76 10.59 8.75
C LEU A 153 -7.65 9.64 7.93
N LEU A 154 -8.54 8.91 8.61
CA LEU A 154 -9.42 7.93 7.98
C LEU A 154 -10.43 8.60 7.02
N SER A 155 -10.96 9.78 7.37
CA SER A 155 -11.89 10.53 6.51
C SER A 155 -11.21 11.06 5.24
N PHE A 156 -10.02 11.66 5.36
CA PHE A 156 -9.28 12.16 4.20
C PHE A 156 -8.79 11.02 3.32
N SER A 157 -8.38 9.89 3.90
CA SER A 157 -7.99 8.71 3.14
C SER A 157 -9.15 8.12 2.35
N SER A 158 -10.32 7.98 2.99
CA SER A 158 -11.55 7.52 2.32
C SER A 158 -11.96 8.47 1.18
N ALA A 159 -11.96 9.78 1.44
CA ALA A 159 -12.27 10.79 0.42
C ALA A 159 -11.29 10.76 -0.76
N ALA A 160 -10.00 10.53 -0.52
CA ALA A 160 -8.99 10.40 -1.57
C ALA A 160 -9.19 9.13 -2.41
N LEU A 161 -9.48 8.00 -1.78
CA LEU A 161 -9.73 6.73 -2.49
C LEU A 161 -10.97 6.82 -3.37
N PHE A 162 -12.13 7.09 -2.77
CA PHE A 162 -13.40 7.14 -3.52
C PHE A 162 -13.46 8.34 -4.48
N GLY A 163 -12.81 9.46 -4.13
CA GLY A 163 -12.76 10.64 -4.98
C GLY A 163 -11.97 10.42 -6.26
N MET A 164 -10.84 9.69 -6.19
CA MET A 164 -10.05 9.38 -7.38
C MET A 164 -10.66 8.26 -8.21
N ASP A 165 -11.29 7.28 -7.56
CA ASP A 165 -12.05 6.22 -8.21
C ASP A 165 -13.20 6.81 -9.06
N TYR A 166 -13.96 7.76 -8.50
CA TYR A 166 -15.02 8.47 -9.24
C TYR A 166 -14.50 9.27 -10.46
N LEU A 167 -13.27 9.77 -10.41
CA LEU A 167 -12.65 10.52 -11.51
C LEU A 167 -12.04 9.61 -12.59
N GLY A 168 -12.08 8.29 -12.41
CA GLY A 168 -11.51 7.32 -13.35
C GLY A 168 -10.00 7.13 -13.20
N TYR A 169 -9.40 7.56 -12.09
CA TYR A 169 -7.99 7.38 -11.78
C TYR A 169 -7.79 6.43 -10.59
N GLU A 170 -8.03 5.15 -10.82
CA GLU A 170 -8.02 4.10 -9.77
C GLU A 170 -6.67 4.00 -9.03
N THR A 171 -5.57 4.28 -9.71
CA THR A 171 -4.20 4.18 -9.17
C THR A 171 -3.84 5.37 -8.26
N VAL A 172 -4.37 6.55 -8.53
CA VAL A 172 -4.00 7.82 -7.86
C VAL A 172 -4.43 7.82 -6.40
N GLY A 173 -5.60 7.25 -6.10
CA GLY A 173 -6.18 7.20 -4.74
C GLY A 173 -5.24 6.53 -3.72
N PRO A 174 -4.83 5.28 -3.93
CA PRO A 174 -3.91 4.56 -3.03
C PRO A 174 -2.58 5.30 -2.80
N PHE A 175 -1.94 5.85 -3.85
CA PHE A 175 -0.71 6.63 -3.67
C PHE A 175 -0.94 7.88 -2.82
N ALA A 176 -2.06 8.57 -3.04
CA ALA A 176 -2.39 9.75 -2.26
C ALA A 176 -2.57 9.42 -0.78
N VAL A 177 -3.25 8.31 -0.44
CA VAL A 177 -3.42 7.86 0.95
C VAL A 177 -2.10 7.55 1.62
N LEU A 178 -1.18 6.88 0.92
CA LEU A 178 0.12 6.53 1.46
C LEU A 178 0.96 7.77 1.76
N VAL A 179 1.03 8.70 0.81
CA VAL A 179 1.81 9.94 0.97
C VAL A 179 1.18 10.86 2.01
N LEU A 180 -0.16 10.97 2.03
CA LEU A 180 -0.93 11.65 3.08
C LEU A 180 -0.54 11.14 4.48
N SER A 181 -0.59 9.83 4.67
CA SER A 181 -0.32 9.19 5.96
C SER A 181 1.13 9.38 6.39
N PHE A 182 2.08 9.24 5.45
CA PHE A 182 3.49 9.47 5.71
C PHE A 182 3.76 10.92 6.14
N ILE A 183 3.22 11.90 5.42
CA ILE A 183 3.42 13.31 5.73
C ILE A 183 2.80 13.65 7.08
N ALA A 184 1.56 13.22 7.33
CA ALA A 184 0.90 13.42 8.62
C ALA A 184 1.76 12.89 9.78
N ALA A 185 2.31 11.68 9.64
CA ALA A 185 3.17 11.05 10.64
C ALA A 185 4.46 11.86 10.92
N LEU A 186 5.08 12.49 9.93
CA LEU A 186 6.32 13.28 10.15
C LEU A 186 6.14 14.41 11.18
N ARG A 187 5.01 15.13 11.14
CA ARG A 187 4.74 16.21 12.09
C ARG A 187 4.27 15.68 13.44
N TRP A 188 3.38 14.69 13.45
CA TRP A 188 2.84 14.16 14.70
C TRP A 188 3.90 13.43 15.52
N ASN A 189 4.78 12.65 14.88
CA ASN A 189 5.93 12.00 15.53
C ASN A 189 6.89 13.03 16.14
N LYS A 190 7.14 14.15 15.44
CA LYS A 190 7.99 15.24 15.97
C LYS A 190 7.36 15.95 17.18
N GLN A 191 6.04 16.07 17.22
CA GLN A 191 5.30 16.64 18.34
C GLN A 191 5.22 15.67 19.54
N GLN A 192 5.24 14.36 19.29
CA GLN A 192 5.21 13.29 20.29
C GLN A 192 6.58 12.92 20.87
N GLN A 193 7.70 13.47 20.37
CA GLN A 193 9.03 13.18 20.91
C GLN A 193 9.18 13.51 22.42
N ASN A 194 8.24 14.28 22.99
CA ASN A 194 8.12 14.57 24.43
C ASN A 194 7.18 13.63 25.23
N SER A 195 6.42 12.71 24.60
CA SER A 195 5.60 11.70 25.27
C SER A 195 5.89 10.31 24.71
N LYS A 196 6.39 9.43 25.58
CA LYS A 196 7.00 8.13 25.29
C LYS A 196 6.12 7.03 24.64
N THR A 197 5.05 7.36 23.91
CA THR A 197 4.23 6.33 23.25
C THR A 197 3.49 6.86 22.03
N LEU A 198 3.73 6.24 20.86
CA LEU A 198 2.99 6.45 19.62
C LEU A 198 1.61 5.77 19.71
N MET A 199 0.72 6.31 20.54
CA MET A 199 -0.61 5.71 20.78
C MET A 199 -1.53 5.70 19.54
N GLU A 200 -1.28 6.55 18.54
CA GLU A 200 -2.12 6.63 17.32
C GLU A 200 -1.94 5.38 16.43
N GLU A 201 -0.71 4.88 16.34
CA GLU A 201 -0.38 3.62 15.66
C GLU A 201 -1.02 2.42 16.36
N GLU A 202 -0.97 2.37 17.70
CA GLU A 202 -1.60 1.28 18.47
C GLU A 202 -3.13 1.25 18.33
N ILE A 203 -3.78 2.42 18.18
CA ILE A 203 -5.23 2.47 17.92
C ILE A 203 -5.54 1.91 16.54
N LEU A 204 -4.81 2.34 15.49
CA LEU A 204 -5.01 1.82 14.13
C LEU A 204 -4.70 0.32 14.04
N GLU A 205 -3.66 -0.13 14.72
CA GLU A 205 -3.30 -1.56 14.84
C GLU A 205 -4.45 -2.36 15.48
N ASN A 206 -5.03 -1.85 16.57
CA ASN A 206 -6.15 -2.50 17.25
C ASN A 206 -7.40 -2.53 16.37
N GLU A 207 -7.78 -1.41 15.74
CA GLU A 207 -8.92 -1.37 14.82
C GLU A 207 -8.74 -2.35 13.66
N TRP A 208 -7.54 -2.41 13.06
CA TRP A 208 -7.22 -3.38 12.02
C TRP A 208 -7.35 -4.82 12.53
N LYS A 209 -6.79 -5.13 13.70
CA LYS A 209 -6.79 -6.48 14.26
C LYS A 209 -8.18 -6.98 14.65
N TYR A 210 -9.00 -6.11 15.22
CA TYR A 210 -10.33 -6.50 15.71
C TYR A 210 -11.42 -6.40 14.64
N PHE A 211 -11.27 -5.51 13.65
CA PHE A 211 -12.30 -5.27 12.64
C PHE A 211 -11.84 -5.62 11.21
N GLY A 212 -10.70 -5.08 10.77
CA GLY A 212 -10.21 -5.27 9.40
C GLY A 212 -9.86 -6.73 9.06
N LEU A 213 -9.09 -7.38 9.93
CA LEU A 213 -8.60 -8.74 9.70
C LEU A 213 -9.73 -9.79 9.63
N PRO A 214 -10.74 -9.80 10.53
CA PRO A 214 -11.90 -10.69 10.39
C PRO A 214 -12.71 -10.45 9.12
N ILE A 215 -12.91 -9.20 8.71
CA ILE A 215 -13.64 -8.86 7.48
C ILE A 215 -12.91 -9.40 6.25
N LEU A 216 -11.59 -9.21 6.20
CA LEU A 216 -10.76 -9.73 5.11
C LEU A 216 -10.89 -11.25 4.97
N PHE A 217 -10.74 -12.00 6.06
CA PHE A 217 -10.85 -13.46 6.02
C PHE A 217 -12.28 -13.94 5.72
N CYS A 218 -13.30 -13.23 6.20
CA CYS A 218 -14.70 -13.51 5.85
C CYS A 218 -14.95 -13.34 4.36
N LEU A 219 -14.43 -12.26 3.76
CA LEU A 219 -14.58 -11.97 2.33
C LEU A 219 -13.87 -13.03 1.46
N ILE A 220 -12.62 -13.39 1.80
CA ILE A 220 -11.89 -14.45 1.10
C ILE A 220 -12.66 -15.77 1.20
N GLY A 221 -13.12 -16.13 2.40
CA GLY A 221 -13.92 -17.33 2.62
C GLY A 221 -15.22 -17.34 1.82
N TYR A 222 -15.88 -16.19 1.69
CA TYR A 222 -17.13 -16.05 0.93
C TYR A 222 -16.92 -16.16 -0.59
N GLN A 223 -15.80 -15.67 -1.12
CA GLN A 223 -15.48 -15.73 -2.55
C GLN A 223 -14.98 -17.11 -3.02
N LEU A 224 -14.64 -18.03 -2.11
CA LEU A 224 -14.19 -19.38 -2.46
C LEU A 224 -15.35 -20.23 -3.00
N ASP A 225 -15.43 -20.34 -4.33
CA ASP A 225 -16.29 -21.32 -5.00
C ASP A 225 -15.52 -22.63 -5.22
N LEU A 226 -15.83 -23.64 -4.41
CA LEU A 226 -15.18 -24.95 -4.47
C LEU A 226 -15.45 -25.67 -5.80
N ASN A 227 -16.53 -25.35 -6.51
CA ASN A 227 -16.85 -26.00 -7.78
C ASN A 227 -15.82 -25.66 -8.87
N GLN A 228 -15.34 -24.41 -8.89
CA GLN A 228 -14.32 -23.97 -9.84
C GLN A 228 -12.94 -24.60 -9.58
N LEU A 229 -12.67 -25.01 -8.33
CA LEU A 229 -11.41 -25.66 -7.95
C LEU A 229 -11.38 -27.16 -8.27
N ILE A 230 -12.53 -27.81 -8.41
CA ILE A 230 -12.63 -29.26 -8.63
C ILE A 230 -12.72 -29.59 -10.14
N GLU A 231 -13.15 -28.65 -10.98
CA GLU A 231 -13.26 -28.83 -12.44
C GLU A 231 -11.99 -28.51 -13.27
N THR A 232 -10.83 -28.30 -12.61
CA THR A 232 -9.52 -28.14 -13.28
C THR A 232 -8.63 -29.36 -13.12
#